data_AF-A0A117JWU0-F1
#
_entry.id   AF-A0A117JWU0-F1
#
_cell.length_a   1.000
_cell.length_b   1.000
_cell.length_c   1.000
_cell.angle_alpha   90.00
_cell.angle_beta   90.00
_cell.angle_gamma   90.00
#
_symmetry.space_group_name_H-M   'P 1'
#
loop_
_entity.id
_entity.type
_entity.pdbx_description
1 polymer ?
#
loop_
_entity_poly.entity_id
_entity_poly.type
_entity_poly.pdbx_seq_one_letter_code
_entity_poly.pdbx_strand_id
1 'polypeptide(L)'
;MSTIFDDIERRDRSPALHTEDSFSFLNRVATPEWQRVRELVDAWYRDYPEASQTDLRGRFRDSDAAQHYGAWWELYVYTLFRRLGYDVAIHPALLTTTRQPDFLVSRGETAMYVECVVALTRMGTISGDGGGERSWGPCPHVVDTGFVVMRLRAA
;
A
#
# COMPACT_ATOMS: atom_id res chain seq x y z
N MET A 1 17.07 -1.27 12.95
CA MET A 1 15.64 -1.61 12.83
C MET A 1 15.15 -1.04 11.50
N SER A 2 14.52 -1.85 10.66
CA SER A 2 14.02 -1.41 9.34
C SER A 2 12.67 -0.71 9.51
N THR A 3 12.53 0.51 9.00
CA THR A 3 11.27 1.30 9.00
C THR A 3 10.88 1.65 7.56
N ILE A 4 9.63 2.04 7.32
CA ILE A 4 9.18 2.65 6.06
C ILE A 4 9.31 4.16 6.13
N PHE A 5 8.92 4.75 7.27
CA PHE A 5 8.88 6.19 7.47
C PHE A 5 10.22 6.73 7.98
N ASP A 6 10.43 8.02 7.76
CA ASP A 6 11.65 8.69 8.19
C ASP A 6 11.63 8.97 9.69
N ASP A 7 12.79 8.81 10.32
CA ASP A 7 13.00 9.22 11.70
C ASP A 7 13.28 10.73 11.74
N ILE A 8 12.20 11.51 11.74
CA ILE A 8 12.22 12.96 11.72
C ILE A 8 11.27 13.52 12.78
N GLU A 9 11.64 14.69 13.32
CA GLU A 9 10.73 15.48 14.13
C GLU A 9 9.61 16.05 13.24
N ARG A 10 8.37 15.64 13.51
CA ARG A 10 7.19 16.08 12.76
C ARG A 10 6.45 17.16 13.55
N ARG A 11 6.24 18.32 12.94
CA ARG A 11 5.50 19.44 13.55
C ARG A 11 4.28 19.88 12.76
N ASP A 12 4.19 19.47 11.50
CA ASP A 12 3.16 19.92 10.59
C ASP A 12 1.85 19.12 10.78
N ARG A 13 0.80 19.82 11.20
CA ARG A 13 -0.53 19.24 11.46
C ARG A 13 -1.54 19.60 10.36
N SER A 14 -1.10 20.27 9.30
CA SER A 14 -1.98 20.66 8.20
C SER A 14 -2.52 19.42 7.47
N PRO A 15 -3.73 19.51 6.91
CA PRO A 15 -4.24 18.46 6.03
C PRO A 15 -3.34 18.27 4.80
N ALA A 16 -3.58 17.18 4.07
CA ALA A 16 -2.88 16.91 2.81
C ALA A 16 -3.09 18.05 1.80
N LEU A 17 -2.04 18.41 1.07
CA LEU A 17 -2.16 19.34 -0.05
C LEU A 17 -2.80 18.64 -1.25
N HIS A 18 -3.40 19.40 -2.17
CA HIS A 18 -4.03 18.83 -3.37
C HIS A 18 -3.05 18.10 -4.30
N THR A 19 -1.77 18.47 -4.27
CA THR A 19 -0.72 17.92 -5.13
C THR A 19 0.25 17.03 -4.36
N GLU A 20 -0.04 16.76 -3.08
CA GLU A 20 0.83 15.96 -2.24
C GLU A 20 0.51 14.48 -2.40
N ASP A 21 1.53 13.67 -2.65
CA ASP A 21 1.39 12.23 -2.70
C ASP A 21 1.15 11.64 -1.30
N SER A 22 0.50 10.48 -1.28
CA SER A 22 0.09 9.82 -0.03
C SER A 22 1.27 9.51 0.89
N PHE A 23 2.43 9.13 0.34
CA PHE A 23 3.60 8.86 1.17
C PHE A 23 4.13 10.13 1.82
N SER A 24 4.33 11.21 1.06
CA SER A 24 4.80 12.50 1.58
C SER A 24 3.90 13.02 2.69
N PHE A 25 2.57 12.97 2.50
CA PHE A 25 1.61 13.36 3.52
C PHE A 25 1.77 12.52 4.80
N LEU A 26 1.73 11.20 4.67
CA LEU A 26 1.89 10.27 5.79
C LEU A 26 3.23 10.47 6.49
N ASN A 27 4.29 10.74 5.74
CA ASN A 27 5.63 10.91 6.27
C ASN A 27 5.81 12.25 7.00
N ARG A 28 5.09 13.32 6.67
CA ARG A 28 5.21 14.62 7.35
C ARG A 28 4.22 14.86 8.49
N VAL A 29 3.00 14.32 8.40
CA VAL A 29 1.87 14.77 9.24
C VAL A 29 2.06 14.40 10.72
N ALA A 30 1.84 15.39 11.59
CA ALA A 30 2.18 15.38 13.02
C ALA A 30 0.96 15.25 13.94
N THR A 31 -0.05 14.49 13.51
CA THR A 31 -1.22 14.21 14.37
C THR A 31 -1.15 12.79 14.96
N PRO A 32 -1.70 12.56 16.18
CA PRO A 32 -1.60 11.27 16.86
C PRO A 32 -2.21 10.09 16.10
N GLU A 33 -3.28 10.31 15.35
CA GLU A 33 -3.92 9.29 14.53
C GLU A 33 -3.00 8.78 13.42
N TRP A 34 -2.30 9.66 12.72
CA TRP A 34 -1.35 9.27 11.69
C TRP A 34 -0.06 8.67 12.24
N GLN A 35 0.34 9.07 13.46
CA GLN A 35 1.41 8.37 14.17
C GLN A 35 1.06 6.90 14.39
N ARG A 36 -0.15 6.59 14.87
CA ARG A 36 -0.59 5.19 15.05
C ARG A 36 -0.59 4.41 13.74
N VAL A 37 -0.97 5.05 12.64
CA VAL A 37 -0.92 4.43 11.30
C VAL A 37 0.52 4.10 10.92
N ARG A 38 1.46 5.05 11.10
CA ARG A 38 2.88 4.81 10.79
C ARG A 38 3.47 3.70 11.63
N GLU A 39 3.23 3.71 12.94
CA GLU A 39 3.71 2.68 13.87
C GLU A 39 3.18 1.28 13.50
N LEU A 40 1.90 1.20 13.10
CA LEU A 40 1.28 -0.05 12.65
C LEU A 40 1.92 -0.55 11.34
N VAL A 41 2.12 0.34 10.38
CA VAL A 41 2.73 0.00 9.08
C VAL A 41 4.20 -0.39 9.25
N ASP A 42 4.96 0.33 10.08
CA ASP A 42 6.35 -0.05 10.43
C ASP A 42 6.39 -1.40 11.15
N ALA A 43 5.40 -1.72 11.99
CA ALA A 43 5.30 -3.04 12.60
C ALA A 43 5.06 -4.15 11.57
N TRP A 44 4.16 -3.94 10.61
CA TRP A 44 3.93 -4.89 9.52
C TRP A 44 5.17 -5.05 8.65
N TYR A 45 5.86 -3.96 8.33
CA TYR A 45 7.06 -3.97 7.51
C TYR A 45 8.22 -4.74 8.17
N ARG A 46 8.37 -4.63 9.50
CA ARG A 46 9.36 -5.42 10.25
C ARG A 46 9.11 -6.92 10.15
N ASP A 47 7.86 -7.34 9.99
CA ASP A 47 7.49 -8.74 9.81
C ASP A 47 7.60 -9.21 8.35
N TYR A 48 7.79 -8.29 7.39
CA TYR A 48 7.94 -8.61 5.97
C TYR A 48 9.31 -9.25 5.68
N PRO A 49 9.43 -10.18 4.71
CA PRO A 49 10.70 -10.87 4.45
C PRO A 49 11.85 -9.92 4.09
N GLU A 50 12.97 -10.04 4.80
CA GLU A 50 14.12 -9.12 4.73
C GLU A 50 14.65 -8.94 3.30
N ALA A 51 14.72 -10.02 2.52
CA ALA A 51 15.21 -10.00 1.14
C ALA A 51 14.39 -9.09 0.20
N SER A 52 13.12 -8.83 0.53
CA SER A 52 12.21 -8.01 -0.30
C SER A 52 11.83 -6.68 0.37
N GLN A 53 12.31 -6.41 1.58
CA GLN A 53 12.01 -5.18 2.31
C GLN A 53 12.46 -3.93 1.53
N THR A 54 13.66 -3.94 0.94
CA THR A 54 14.20 -2.78 0.21
C THR A 54 13.34 -2.41 -1.00
N ASP A 55 12.92 -3.40 -1.79
CA ASP A 55 12.05 -3.19 -2.96
C ASP A 55 10.68 -2.63 -2.53
N LEU A 56 10.03 -3.30 -1.56
CA LEU A 56 8.75 -2.88 -1.03
C LEU A 56 8.81 -1.45 -0.49
N ARG A 57 9.84 -1.12 0.29
CA ARG A 57 10.05 0.24 0.82
C ARG A 57 10.24 1.26 -0.30
N GLY A 58 10.98 0.91 -1.35
CA GLY A 58 11.15 1.77 -2.52
C GLY A 58 9.80 2.12 -3.16
N ARG A 59 9.01 1.10 -3.52
CA ARG A 59 7.68 1.28 -4.12
C ARG A 59 6.69 1.98 -3.20
N PHE A 60 6.72 1.68 -1.91
CA PHE A 60 5.84 2.33 -0.92
C PHE A 60 6.12 3.83 -0.81
N ARG A 61 7.37 4.25 -1.04
CA ARG A 61 7.79 5.66 -0.96
C ARG A 61 7.71 6.39 -2.30
N ASP A 62 7.28 5.70 -3.36
CA ASP A 62 7.16 6.27 -4.68
C ASP A 62 5.99 7.26 -4.73
N SER A 63 6.15 8.34 -5.49
CA SER A 63 5.11 9.34 -5.69
C SER A 63 4.07 8.91 -6.73
N ASP A 64 4.38 7.92 -7.57
CA ASP A 64 3.38 7.28 -8.43
C ASP A 64 2.40 6.46 -7.61
N ALA A 65 1.12 6.81 -7.72
CA ALA A 65 0.04 6.19 -6.96
C ALA A 65 -0.05 4.67 -7.16
N ALA A 66 0.26 4.14 -8.35
CA ALA A 66 0.16 2.71 -8.60
C ALA A 66 1.25 1.95 -7.83
N GLN A 67 2.45 2.50 -7.77
CA GLN A 67 3.55 1.93 -6.98
C GLN A 67 3.26 2.01 -5.48
N HIS A 68 2.86 3.18 -4.98
CA HIS A 68 2.55 3.39 -3.57
C HIS A 68 1.43 2.46 -3.10
N TYR A 69 0.26 2.49 -3.76
CA TYR A 69 -0.88 1.66 -3.37
C TYR A 69 -0.64 0.18 -3.62
N GLY A 70 0.18 -0.17 -4.62
CA GLY A 70 0.59 -1.55 -4.88
C GLY A 70 1.38 -2.12 -3.72
N ALA A 71 2.42 -1.42 -3.28
CA ALA A 71 3.24 -1.82 -2.13
C ALA A 71 2.44 -1.81 -0.82
N TRP A 72 1.57 -0.80 -0.61
CA TRP A 72 0.70 -0.76 0.57
C TRP A 72 -0.23 -1.98 0.61
N TRP A 73 -0.85 -2.32 -0.53
CA TRP A 73 -1.77 -3.45 -0.63
C TRP A 73 -1.07 -4.79 -0.43
N GLU A 74 0.10 -4.97 -1.06
CA GLU A 74 0.96 -6.14 -0.89
C GLU A 74 1.31 -6.35 0.60
N LEU A 75 1.78 -5.31 1.28
CA LEU A 75 2.12 -5.38 2.71
C LEU A 75 0.91 -5.72 3.59
N TYR A 76 -0.25 -5.13 3.30
CA TYR A 76 -1.49 -5.40 4.00
C TYR A 76 -1.92 -6.86 3.82
N VAL A 77 -1.94 -7.37 2.58
CA VAL A 77 -2.38 -8.74 2.27
C VAL A 77 -1.44 -9.78 2.87
N TYR A 78 -0.12 -9.55 2.80
CA TYR A 78 0.87 -10.39 3.49
C TYR A 78 0.56 -10.50 4.98
N THR A 79 0.37 -9.34 5.62
CA THR A 79 0.09 -9.26 7.05
C THR A 79 -1.24 -9.92 7.41
N LEU A 80 -2.26 -9.73 6.58
CA LEU A 80 -3.58 -10.33 6.77
C LEU A 80 -3.48 -11.87 6.83
N PHE A 81 -2.85 -12.50 5.84
CA PHE A 81 -2.74 -13.97 5.80
C PHE A 81 -1.89 -14.51 6.95
N ARG A 82 -0.77 -13.85 7.27
CA ARG A 82 0.05 -14.16 8.45
C ARG A 82 -0.80 -14.15 9.73
N ARG A 83 -1.60 -13.10 9.94
CA ARG A 83 -2.47 -12.97 11.12
C ARG A 83 -3.63 -13.96 11.14
N LEU A 84 -4.07 -14.44 9.97
CA LEU A 84 -5.04 -15.54 9.84
C LEU A 84 -4.41 -16.94 10.03
N GLY A 85 -3.11 -17.02 10.33
CA GLY A 85 -2.39 -18.26 10.60
C GLY A 85 -2.00 -19.05 9.35
N TYR A 86 -1.83 -18.37 8.21
CA TYR A 86 -1.24 -18.96 7.01
C TYR A 86 0.28 -18.78 7.00
N ASP A 87 0.97 -19.76 6.44
CA ASP A 87 2.33 -19.58 5.95
C ASP A 87 2.26 -18.81 4.63
N VAL A 88 3.14 -17.82 4.45
CA VAL A 88 3.12 -16.92 3.29
C VAL A 88 4.50 -16.91 2.65
N ALA A 89 4.61 -17.50 1.46
CA ALA A 89 5.79 -17.42 0.61
C ALA A 89 5.61 -16.30 -0.41
N ILE A 90 6.54 -15.34 -0.45
CA ILE A 90 6.52 -14.22 -1.39
C ILE A 90 7.17 -14.61 -2.72
N HIS A 91 6.61 -14.09 -3.83
CA HIS A 91 7.11 -14.26 -5.19
C HIS A 91 7.50 -15.71 -5.56
N PRO A 92 6.63 -16.72 -5.33
CA PRO A 92 6.95 -18.12 -5.58
C PRO A 92 7.34 -18.36 -7.04
N ALA A 93 8.38 -19.16 -7.25
CA ALA A 93 8.78 -19.61 -8.58
C ALA A 93 7.82 -20.70 -9.06
N LEU A 94 7.18 -20.50 -10.20
CA LEU A 94 6.34 -21.50 -10.86
C LEU A 94 7.13 -22.18 -11.97
N LEU A 95 7.28 -23.51 -11.90
CA LEU A 95 8.09 -24.27 -12.88
C LEU A 95 7.51 -24.27 -14.30
N THR A 96 6.21 -24.02 -14.44
CA THR A 96 5.46 -24.19 -15.69
C THR A 96 5.10 -22.88 -16.38
N THR A 97 5.41 -21.74 -15.77
CA THR A 97 5.04 -20.42 -16.31
C THR A 97 6.00 -19.34 -15.88
N THR A 98 6.11 -18.28 -16.68
CA THR A 98 6.83 -17.05 -16.32
C THR A 98 6.02 -16.13 -15.41
N ARG A 99 4.75 -16.47 -15.14
CA ARG A 99 3.95 -15.73 -14.16
C ARG A 99 4.50 -15.97 -12.76
N GLN A 100 4.63 -14.90 -12.00
CA GLN A 100 5.04 -14.91 -10.62
C GLN A 100 3.92 -14.29 -9.79
N PRO A 101 3.07 -15.10 -9.14
CA PRO A 101 2.10 -14.60 -8.17
C PRO A 101 2.82 -13.79 -7.08
N ASP A 102 2.11 -12.88 -6.42
CA ASP A 102 2.71 -12.12 -5.32
C ASP A 102 2.94 -13.04 -4.12
N PHE A 103 1.97 -13.91 -3.81
CA PHE A 103 2.08 -14.87 -2.71
C PHE A 103 1.62 -16.27 -3.07
N LEU A 104 2.23 -17.27 -2.44
CA LEU A 104 1.64 -18.57 -2.16
C LEU A 104 1.32 -18.61 -0.67
N VAL A 105 0.04 -18.78 -0.34
CA VAL A 105 -0.42 -18.91 1.05
C VAL A 105 -0.87 -20.33 1.31
N SER A 106 -0.45 -20.92 2.44
CA SER A 106 -0.81 -22.29 2.80
C SER A 106 -1.20 -22.43 4.26
N ARG A 107 -2.16 -23.32 4.54
CA ARG A 107 -2.56 -23.70 5.90
C ARG A 107 -3.17 -25.10 5.89
N GLY A 108 -2.48 -26.06 6.50
CA GLY A 108 -2.86 -27.48 6.40
C GLY A 108 -2.81 -27.95 4.95
N GLU A 109 -3.89 -28.59 4.48
CA GLU A 109 -4.00 -29.10 3.11
C GLU A 109 -4.45 -28.04 2.10
N THR A 110 -4.76 -26.82 2.54
CA THR A 110 -5.20 -25.74 1.66
C THR A 110 -4.02 -24.88 1.25
N ALA A 111 -3.87 -24.64 -0.05
CA ALA A 111 -2.91 -23.70 -0.61
C ALA A 111 -3.55 -22.89 -1.75
N MET A 112 -3.19 -21.60 -1.83
CA MET A 112 -3.71 -20.67 -2.84
C MET A 112 -2.62 -19.71 -3.30
N TYR A 113 -2.61 -19.38 -4.58
CA TYR A 113 -1.90 -18.24 -5.12
C TYR A 113 -2.72 -16.97 -4.94
N VAL A 114 -2.06 -15.90 -4.52
CA VAL A 114 -2.65 -14.57 -4.28
C VAL A 114 -1.96 -13.55 -5.19
N GLU A 115 -2.75 -12.79 -5.93
CA GLU A 115 -2.29 -11.63 -6.70
C GLU A 115 -2.91 -10.35 -6.10
N CYS A 116 -2.06 -9.37 -5.80
CA CYS A 116 -2.37 -8.04 -5.32
C CYS A 116 -2.47 -7.10 -6.53
N VAL A 117 -3.69 -6.70 -6.87
CA VAL A 117 -3.95 -5.89 -8.07
C VAL A 117 -4.44 -4.52 -7.66
N VAL A 118 -3.81 -3.47 -8.18
CA VAL A 118 -4.28 -2.10 -8.06
C VAL A 118 -4.89 -1.68 -9.40
N ALA A 119 -6.15 -1.27 -9.37
CA ALA A 119 -6.85 -0.72 -10.53
C ALA A 119 -7.08 0.76 -10.30
N LEU A 120 -6.21 1.60 -10.86
CA LEU A 120 -6.35 3.05 -10.85
C LEU A 120 -7.00 3.52 -12.15
N THR A 121 -8.13 4.19 -12.04
CA THR A 121 -8.75 4.86 -13.19
C THR A 121 -8.15 6.26 -13.32
N ARG A 122 -7.28 6.47 -14.32
CA ARG A 122 -6.88 7.83 -14.69
C ARG A 122 -8.03 8.50 -15.44
N MET A 123 -8.84 9.30 -14.75
CA MET A 123 -9.72 10.25 -15.44
C MET A 123 -8.90 11.50 -15.79
N GLY A 124 -8.80 11.81 -17.09
CA GLY A 124 -8.08 12.97 -17.59
C GLY A 124 -8.57 14.29 -17.00
N THR A 125 -7.67 15.27 -16.92
CA THR A 125 -7.87 16.58 -16.30
C THR A 125 -9.02 17.35 -16.96
N ILE A 126 -10.06 17.70 -16.18
CA ILE A 126 -10.99 18.78 -16.55
C ILE A 126 -10.54 20.01 -15.76
N SER A 127 -10.09 21.04 -16.45
CA SER A 127 -9.76 22.35 -15.89
C SER A 127 -11.04 23.01 -15.33
N GLY A 128 -11.04 23.33 -14.03
CA GLY A 128 -12.12 24.05 -13.36
C GLY A 128 -11.58 24.94 -12.25
N ASP A 129 -11.85 26.24 -12.39
CA ASP A 129 -11.47 27.34 -11.49
C ASP A 129 -12.42 27.44 -10.27
N GLY A 130 -11.94 27.99 -9.16
CA GLY A 130 -12.78 28.48 -8.06
C GLY A 130 -12.72 27.70 -6.74
N GLY A 131 -12.31 28.42 -5.68
CA GLY A 131 -12.11 27.91 -4.33
C GLY A 131 -13.39 27.53 -3.55
N GLY A 132 -13.18 26.70 -2.54
CA GLY A 132 -14.16 26.34 -1.51
C GLY A 132 -13.60 25.25 -0.59
N GLU A 133 -13.68 25.48 0.73
CA GLU A 133 -13.44 24.46 1.75
C GLU A 133 -14.38 23.26 1.55
N ARG A 134 -13.86 22.03 1.65
CA ARG A 134 -14.68 20.82 1.52
C ARG A 134 -14.53 19.87 2.71
N SER A 135 -15.66 19.62 3.36
CA SER A 135 -15.93 18.48 4.24
C SER A 135 -15.91 17.17 3.47
N TRP A 136 -15.56 16.08 4.15
CA TRP A 136 -15.42 14.70 3.67
C TRP A 136 -16.66 14.11 2.95
N GLY A 137 -16.91 14.55 1.72
CA GLY A 137 -17.76 13.92 0.70
C GLY A 137 -17.01 13.88 -0.65
N PRO A 138 -17.41 13.02 -1.61
CA PRO A 138 -16.62 12.77 -2.82
C PRO A 138 -16.49 14.05 -3.66
N CYS A 139 -15.27 14.57 -3.74
CA CYS A 139 -14.95 15.76 -4.52
C CYS A 139 -14.90 15.41 -6.01
N PRO A 140 -15.60 16.16 -6.88
CA PRO A 140 -15.44 16.02 -8.32
C PRO A 140 -14.17 16.75 -8.75
N HIS A 141 -13.50 16.21 -9.77
CA HIS A 141 -12.28 16.69 -10.44
C HIS A 141 -10.97 16.10 -9.88
N VAL A 142 -10.62 14.96 -10.52
CA VAL A 142 -9.49 14.05 -10.29
C VAL A 142 -9.44 13.44 -8.90
N VAL A 143 -10.48 12.67 -8.57
CA VAL A 143 -10.27 11.48 -7.76
C VAL A 143 -9.63 10.44 -8.66
N ASP A 144 -8.39 10.06 -8.41
CA ASP A 144 -7.93 8.74 -8.84
C ASP A 144 -8.87 7.75 -8.14
N THR A 145 -9.94 7.34 -8.83
CA THR A 145 -10.83 6.31 -8.34
C THR A 145 -10.06 5.00 -8.49
N GLY A 146 -9.24 4.73 -7.48
CA GLY A 146 -8.45 3.53 -7.32
C GLY A 146 -9.17 2.55 -6.43
N PHE A 147 -9.25 1.30 -6.83
CA PHE A 147 -9.58 0.20 -5.92
C PHE A 147 -8.49 -0.85 -5.98
N VAL A 148 -8.23 -1.44 -4.82
CA VAL A 148 -7.33 -2.58 -4.69
C VAL A 148 -8.16 -3.87 -4.70
N VAL A 149 -7.66 -4.88 -5.37
CA VAL A 149 -8.31 -6.19 -5.53
C VAL A 149 -7.32 -7.27 -5.13
N MET A 150 -7.83 -8.29 -4.45
CA MET A 150 -7.11 -9.55 -4.24
C MET A 150 -7.72 -10.61 -5.17
N ARG A 151 -6.89 -11.21 -6.03
CA ARG A 151 -7.29 -12.39 -6.81
C ARG A 151 -6.73 -13.64 -6.16
N LEU A 152 -7.59 -14.65 -6.02
CA LEU A 152 -7.23 -15.94 -5.44
C LEU A 152 -7.36 -17.03 -6.50
N ARG A 153 -6.38 -17.92 -6.55
CA ARG A 153 -6.43 -19.16 -7.34
C ARG A 153 -5.97 -20.32 -6.47
N ALA A 154 -6.59 -21.48 -6.62
CA ALA A 154 -6.09 -22.70 -5.98
C ALA A 154 -4.66 -22.99 -6.44
N ALA A 155 -3.81 -23.44 -5.52
CA ALA A 155 -2.40 -23.72 -5.81
C ALA A 155 -2.17 -25.11 -6.42
#